data_AF-A0A662ETN6-F1
#
_entry.id   AF-A0A662ETN6-F1
#
_cell.length_a   1.000
_cell.length_b   1.000
_cell.length_c   1.000
_cell.angle_alpha   90.00
_cell.angle_beta   90.00
_cell.angle_gamma   90.00
#
_symmetry.space_group_name_H-M   'P 1'
#
loop_
_entity.id
_entity.type
_entity.pdbx_description
1 polymer ?
#
loop_
_entity_poly.entity_id
_entity_poly.type
_entity_poly.pdbx_seq_one_letter_code
_entity_poly.pdbx_strand_id
1 'polypeptide(L)'
;MRIRDWIISGLKSVPYYLQPPFINIRIFGEDETKSEGWVVLIYVRKRHDAVYYSALDGKAYQRKGTKTEEIDMMTFLSAVERKRQPIVYIEARDLIFKENSMEITLVFKNIGAKPAMTVDCILGINKSIPVGQKLEGERLVGANKEIKIKNLDRGSPPRFVLLRQDEKEVILETSRIAPFQTPIFPHQDIVTLAGKITLNLKERITEGVLCLRISMIIFTEVNFTQQQCMIVIFRNGKFKQFNILEVRDYLTNRKIFEMEGFLR
;
A
#
# COMPACT_ATOMS: atom_id res chain seq x y z
N MET A 1 -18.51 25.97 -15.74
CA MET A 1 -17.04 25.82 -15.87
C MET A 1 -16.25 26.69 -14.88
N ARG A 2 -16.57 27.98 -14.70
CA ARG A 2 -15.79 28.94 -13.87
C ARG A 2 -15.53 28.56 -12.40
N ILE A 3 -16.51 27.96 -11.70
CA ILE A 3 -16.37 27.62 -10.27
C ILE A 3 -15.28 26.57 -10.03
N ARG A 4 -15.16 25.57 -10.91
CA ARG A 4 -14.14 24.52 -10.80
C ARG A 4 -12.74 25.11 -10.92
N ASP A 5 -12.54 25.97 -11.90
CA ASP A 5 -11.24 26.60 -12.18
C ASP A 5 -10.83 27.51 -11.02
N TRP A 6 -11.78 28.24 -10.41
CA TRP A 6 -11.54 29.05 -9.22
C TRP A 6 -11.14 28.24 -7.98
N ILE A 7 -11.79 27.10 -7.75
CA ILE A 7 -11.44 26.23 -6.61
C ILE A 7 -10.04 25.65 -6.80
N ILE A 8 -9.71 25.22 -8.02
CA ILE A 8 -8.39 24.64 -8.33
C ILE A 8 -7.29 25.70 -8.27
N SER A 9 -7.51 26.89 -8.81
CA SER A 9 -6.51 27.98 -8.78
C SER A 9 -6.25 28.51 -7.36
N GLY A 10 -7.24 28.41 -6.48
CA GLY A 10 -7.13 28.79 -5.07
C GLY A 10 -6.40 27.77 -4.18
N LEU A 11 -5.96 26.62 -4.71
CA LEU A 11 -5.38 25.53 -3.91
C LEU A 11 -3.90 25.29 -4.24
N LYS A 12 -3.04 25.33 -3.23
CA LYS A 12 -1.62 24.95 -3.32
C LYS A 12 -1.31 23.78 -2.38
N SER A 13 -0.15 23.15 -2.57
CA SER A 13 0.25 21.96 -1.81
C SER A 13 1.73 21.94 -1.43
N VAL A 14 2.01 21.20 -0.36
CA VAL A 14 3.38 20.82 0.07
C VAL A 14 3.43 19.30 0.26
N PRO A 15 4.32 18.56 -0.46
CA PRO A 15 5.17 19.06 -1.54
C PRO A 15 4.34 19.55 -2.74
N TYR A 16 4.97 20.30 -3.65
CA TYR A 16 4.28 20.84 -4.82
C TYR A 16 3.79 19.70 -5.72
N TYR A 17 2.48 19.65 -5.96
CA TYR A 17 1.86 18.67 -6.86
C TYR A 17 1.28 19.37 -8.09
N LEU A 18 1.63 18.87 -9.27
CA LEU A 18 1.05 19.33 -10.54
C LEU A 18 -0.44 18.98 -10.66
N GLN A 19 -0.88 17.89 -10.01
CA GLN A 19 -2.29 17.51 -9.99
C GLN A 19 -2.95 17.87 -8.65
N PRO A 20 -4.06 18.62 -8.67
CA PRO A 20 -4.86 18.90 -7.47
C PRO A 20 -5.47 17.61 -6.90
N PRO A 21 -6.00 17.63 -5.66
CA PRO A 21 -6.69 16.47 -5.13
C PRO A 21 -7.92 16.16 -5.99
N PHE A 22 -8.46 14.94 -5.86
CA PHE A 22 -9.70 14.61 -6.55
C PHE A 22 -10.83 15.46 -5.98
N ILE A 23 -11.35 16.37 -6.80
CA ILE A 23 -12.46 17.27 -6.49
C ILE A 23 -13.58 16.99 -7.51
N ASN A 24 -14.74 16.57 -7.01
CA ASN A 24 -15.95 16.39 -7.81
C ASN A 24 -16.95 17.48 -7.43
N ILE A 25 -17.49 18.19 -8.41
CA ILE A 25 -18.38 19.33 -8.22
C ILE A 25 -19.69 19.03 -8.94
N ARG A 26 -20.80 19.06 -8.20
CA ARG A 26 -22.16 19.03 -8.75
C ARG A 26 -22.85 20.35 -8.45
N ILE A 27 -23.55 20.89 -9.45
CA ILE A 27 -24.29 22.15 -9.34
C ILE A 27 -25.75 21.81 -9.58
N PHE A 28 -26.61 22.12 -8.61
CA PHE A 28 -28.05 21.98 -8.67
C PHE A 28 -28.65 23.38 -8.84
N GLY A 29 -29.54 23.56 -9.81
CA GLY A 29 -30.15 24.85 -10.16
C GLY A 29 -31.67 24.90 -9.96
N GLU A 30 -32.28 26.01 -10.39
CA GLU A 30 -33.71 26.33 -10.21
C GLU A 30 -34.67 25.21 -10.67
N ASP A 31 -34.36 24.51 -11.77
CA ASP A 31 -35.21 23.43 -12.29
C ASP A 31 -35.24 22.18 -11.39
N GLU A 32 -34.20 21.95 -10.59
CA GLU A 32 -34.09 20.77 -9.71
C GLU A 32 -34.53 21.07 -8.27
N THR A 33 -34.45 22.32 -7.81
CA THR A 33 -34.75 22.70 -6.42
C THR A 33 -35.93 23.66 -6.25
N LYS A 34 -36.58 24.11 -7.34
CA LYS A 34 -37.71 25.07 -7.34
C LYS A 34 -37.52 26.29 -6.43
N SER A 35 -36.27 26.69 -6.22
CA SER A 35 -35.86 27.77 -5.31
C SER A 35 -34.92 28.69 -6.06
N GLU A 36 -35.09 30.01 -5.90
CA GLU A 36 -34.18 31.01 -6.45
C GLU A 36 -32.78 30.78 -5.87
N GLY A 37 -31.83 30.42 -6.74
CA GLY A 37 -30.44 30.18 -6.34
C GLY A 37 -29.89 28.81 -6.75
N TRP A 38 -28.58 28.67 -6.55
CA TRP A 38 -27.81 27.53 -7.03
C TRP A 38 -27.14 26.85 -5.83
N VAL A 39 -27.24 25.52 -5.73
CA VAL A 39 -26.55 24.74 -4.70
C VAL A 39 -25.35 24.04 -5.33
N VAL A 40 -24.15 24.29 -4.81
CA VAL A 40 -22.92 23.64 -5.29
C VAL A 40 -22.45 22.62 -4.26
N LEU A 41 -22.47 21.35 -4.64
CA LEU A 41 -21.92 20.25 -3.86
C LEU A 41 -20.48 19.98 -4.30
N ILE A 42 -19.53 20.17 -3.40
CA ILE A 42 -18.10 19.91 -3.63
C ILE A 42 -17.67 18.71 -2.78
N TYR A 43 -17.31 17.62 -3.45
CA TYR A 43 -16.72 16.45 -2.83
C TYR A 43 -15.21 16.46 -3.02
N VAL A 44 -14.45 16.45 -1.93
CA VAL A 44 -12.99 16.40 -1.94
C VAL A 44 -12.52 15.10 -1.30
N ARG A 45 -11.73 14.31 -2.03
CA ARG A 45 -11.11 13.10 -1.48
C ARG A 45 -9.80 13.45 -0.78
N LYS A 46 -9.67 13.06 0.50
CA LYS A 46 -8.42 13.20 1.25
C LYS A 46 -7.29 12.42 0.56
N ARG A 47 -6.13 13.06 0.37
CA ARG A 47 -4.90 12.41 -0.10
C ARG A 47 -3.83 12.37 1.00
N HIS A 48 -2.98 11.35 0.95
CA HIS A 48 -1.91 11.12 1.93
C HIS A 48 -0.58 11.79 1.54
N ASP A 49 -0.48 12.23 0.29
CA ASP A 49 0.75 12.65 -0.37
C ASP A 49 1.13 14.12 -0.13
N ALA A 50 0.16 14.98 0.16
CA ALA A 50 0.41 16.41 0.38
C ALA A 50 -0.49 17.05 1.42
N VAL A 51 0.02 18.14 2.02
CA VAL A 51 -0.78 19.10 2.79
C VAL A 51 -1.20 20.21 1.84
N TYR A 52 -2.50 20.47 1.76
CA TYR A 52 -3.06 21.53 0.93
C TYR A 52 -3.33 22.78 1.75
N TYR A 53 -3.13 23.94 1.15
CA TYR A 53 -3.36 25.25 1.76
C TYR A 53 -3.97 26.21 0.73
N SER A 54 -4.63 27.25 1.23
CA SER A 54 -5.27 28.26 0.40
C SER A 54 -4.21 29.20 -0.21
N ALA A 55 -4.24 29.35 -1.53
CA ALA A 55 -3.36 30.26 -2.24
C ALA A 55 -3.75 31.73 -2.07
N LEU A 56 -4.99 31.98 -1.61
CA LEU A 56 -5.56 33.32 -1.45
C LEU A 56 -4.96 34.06 -0.24
N ASP A 57 -4.73 33.33 0.85
CA ASP A 57 -4.27 33.85 2.13
C ASP A 57 -2.99 33.16 2.65
N GLY A 58 -2.52 32.12 1.95
CA GLY A 58 -1.32 31.36 2.33
C GLY A 58 -1.51 30.45 3.54
N LYS A 59 -2.76 30.22 3.98
CA LYS A 59 -3.07 29.53 5.23
C LYS A 59 -3.62 28.13 5.02
N ALA A 60 -3.35 27.24 5.97
CA ALA A 60 -3.92 25.91 6.01
C ALA A 60 -5.00 25.82 7.07
N TYR A 61 -6.05 25.06 6.78
CA TYR A 61 -7.22 24.96 7.63
C TYR A 61 -7.56 23.50 7.92
N GLN A 62 -8.02 23.23 9.14
CA GLN A 62 -8.51 21.91 9.54
C GLN A 62 -9.94 22.02 10.05
N ARG A 63 -10.81 21.13 9.55
CA ARG A 63 -12.16 21.00 10.06
C ARG A 63 -12.15 20.20 11.36
N LYS A 64 -12.73 20.78 12.43
CA LYS A 64 -12.99 20.12 13.71
C LYS A 64 -14.50 20.17 13.97
N GLY A 65 -15.18 19.05 13.69
CA GLY A 65 -16.64 18.97 13.75
C GLY A 65 -17.33 19.89 12.73
N THR A 66 -18.08 20.87 13.22
CA THR A 66 -18.77 21.87 12.39
C THR A 66 -17.93 23.14 12.13
N LYS A 67 -16.78 23.29 12.79
CA LYS A 67 -15.91 24.47 12.66
C LYS A 67 -14.71 24.20 11.76
N THR A 68 -14.24 25.24 11.10
CA THR A 68 -12.97 25.26 10.36
C THR A 68 -12.03 26.20 11.08
N GLU A 69 -10.88 25.69 11.50
CA GLU A 69 -9.87 26.45 12.24
C GLU A 69 -8.57 26.54 11.42
N GLU A 70 -7.87 27.67 11.54
CA GLU A 70 -6.52 27.81 11.01
C GLU A 70 -5.57 26.85 11.74
N ILE A 71 -4.73 26.16 10.97
CA ILE A 71 -3.70 25.28 11.51
C ILE A 71 -2.49 26.13 11.86
N ASP A 72 -2.01 26.02 13.10
CA ASP A 72 -0.76 26.67 13.50
C ASP A 72 0.45 26.13 12.74
N MET A 73 1.51 26.93 12.62
CA MET A 73 2.69 26.59 11.83
C MET A 73 3.35 25.27 12.27
N MET A 74 3.40 24.96 13.56
CA MET A 74 4.03 23.72 14.05
C MET A 74 3.21 22.49 13.67
N THR A 75 1.88 22.57 13.80
CA THR A 75 0.98 21.51 13.34
C THR A 75 1.06 21.33 11.82
N PHE A 76 1.15 22.44 11.07
CA PHE A 76 1.32 22.40 9.62
C PHE A 76 2.64 21.70 9.22
N LEU A 77 3.77 22.13 9.78
CA LEU A 77 5.08 21.52 9.50
C LEU A 77 5.13 20.05 9.91
N SER A 78 4.54 19.69 11.05
CA SER A 78 4.44 18.28 11.47
C SER A 78 3.60 17.45 10.49
N ALA A 79 2.50 18.02 9.97
CA ALA A 79 1.69 17.36 8.94
C ALA A 79 2.47 17.20 7.62
N VAL A 80 3.24 18.21 7.22
CA VAL A 80 4.10 18.16 6.04
C VAL A 80 5.17 17.07 6.20
N GLU A 81 5.90 17.07 7.31
CA GLU A 81 6.93 16.06 7.61
C GLU A 81 6.36 14.64 7.53
N ARG A 82 5.22 14.37 8.18
CA ARG A 82 4.57 13.04 8.13
C ARG A 82 4.17 12.62 6.72
N LYS A 83 3.66 13.54 5.90
CA LYS A 83 3.25 13.25 4.52
C LYS A 83 4.42 13.13 3.56
N ARG A 84 5.59 13.67 3.93
CA ARG A 84 6.83 13.57 3.18
C ARG A 84 7.66 12.36 3.55
N GLN A 85 7.15 11.38 4.27
CA GLN A 85 7.90 10.15 4.56
C GLN A 85 7.79 9.13 3.42
N PRO A 86 8.80 8.26 3.21
CA PRO A 86 8.65 7.11 2.32
C PRO A 86 7.56 6.17 2.84
N ILE A 87 6.84 5.52 1.93
CA ILE A 87 5.82 4.52 2.24
C ILE A 87 6.19 3.31 1.40
N VAL A 88 7.06 2.46 1.95
CA VAL A 88 7.58 1.29 1.25
C VAL A 88 6.77 0.07 1.64
N TYR A 89 6.39 -0.73 0.64
CA TYR A 89 5.73 -2.02 0.82
C TYR A 89 6.29 -3.04 -0.18
N ILE A 90 6.00 -4.33 0.04
CA ILE A 90 6.34 -5.41 -0.89
C ILE A 90 5.15 -5.76 -1.79
N GLU A 91 5.41 -5.78 -3.08
CA GLU A 91 4.51 -6.24 -4.13
C GLU A 91 5.01 -7.58 -4.68
N ALA A 92 4.11 -8.55 -4.84
CA ALA A 92 4.38 -9.77 -5.56
C ALA A 92 4.22 -9.50 -7.06
N ARG A 93 5.27 -9.78 -7.82
CA ARG A 93 5.29 -9.78 -9.28
C ARG A 93 5.59 -11.20 -9.77
N ASP A 94 5.14 -11.49 -10.99
CA ASP A 94 5.49 -12.71 -11.72
C ASP A 94 5.34 -13.99 -10.89
N LEU A 95 4.09 -14.37 -10.63
CA LEU A 95 3.79 -15.63 -9.96
C LEU A 95 3.70 -16.76 -10.98
N ILE A 96 4.62 -17.72 -10.88
CA ILE A 96 4.62 -18.92 -11.71
C ILE A 96 4.12 -20.07 -10.86
N PHE A 97 2.91 -20.53 -11.19
CA PHE A 97 2.26 -21.65 -10.51
C PHE A 97 2.46 -22.94 -11.30
N LYS A 98 3.06 -23.94 -10.65
CA LYS A 98 3.11 -25.34 -11.09
C LYS A 98 2.41 -26.19 -10.03
N GLU A 99 1.97 -27.38 -10.43
CA GLU A 99 1.08 -28.21 -9.60
C GLU A 99 1.65 -28.59 -8.23
N ASN A 100 2.98 -28.53 -8.04
CA ASN A 100 3.67 -28.83 -6.79
C ASN A 100 4.62 -27.70 -6.32
N SER A 101 4.66 -26.58 -7.03
CA SER A 101 5.61 -25.50 -6.73
C SER A 101 5.07 -24.14 -7.15
N MET A 102 5.41 -23.11 -6.38
CA MET A 102 5.03 -21.73 -6.67
C MET A 102 6.26 -20.85 -6.58
N GLU A 103 6.63 -20.20 -7.67
CA GLU A 103 7.66 -19.17 -7.68
C GLU A 103 7.01 -17.80 -7.62
N ILE A 104 7.51 -16.94 -6.74
CA ILE A 104 7.01 -15.58 -6.53
C ILE A 104 8.20 -14.63 -6.52
N THR A 105 8.14 -13.59 -7.36
CA THR A 105 9.10 -12.48 -7.32
C THR A 105 8.54 -11.40 -6.40
N LEU A 106 9.31 -10.99 -5.39
CA LEU A 106 8.93 -9.93 -4.46
C LEU A 106 9.73 -8.67 -4.80
N VAL A 107 9.03 -7.53 -4.87
CA VAL A 107 9.64 -6.24 -5.17
C VAL A 107 9.21 -5.18 -4.16
N PHE A 108 10.13 -4.30 -3.80
CA PHE A 108 9.84 -3.09 -3.04
C PHE A 108 9.23 -2.03 -3.96
N LYS A 109 8.15 -1.41 -3.49
CA LYS A 109 7.49 -0.29 -4.12
C LYS A 109 7.28 0.82 -3.09
N ASN A 110 7.53 2.06 -3.50
CA ASN A 110 7.39 3.23 -2.65
C ASN A 110 6.28 4.13 -3.20
N ILE A 111 5.25 4.37 -2.39
CA ILE A 111 4.14 5.29 -2.71
C ILE A 111 4.23 6.60 -1.92
N GLY A 112 5.27 6.75 -1.08
CA GLY A 112 5.53 7.96 -0.32
C GLY A 112 6.16 9.07 -1.17
N ALA A 113 6.15 10.28 -0.61
CA ALA A 113 6.63 11.48 -1.32
C ALA A 113 8.14 11.71 -1.21
N LYS A 114 8.87 10.91 -0.42
CA LYS A 114 10.34 10.86 -0.36
C LYS A 114 10.84 9.47 -0.76
N PRO A 115 12.06 9.37 -1.33
CA PRO A 115 12.65 8.07 -1.58
C PRO A 115 13.08 7.47 -0.24
N ALA A 116 13.12 6.13 -0.14
CA ALA A 116 13.83 5.48 0.96
C ALA A 116 15.27 5.20 0.51
N MET A 117 16.23 5.67 1.30
CA MET A 117 17.68 5.52 1.08
C MET A 117 18.21 4.17 1.56
N THR A 118 17.51 3.58 2.53
CA THR A 118 17.78 2.25 3.05
C THR A 118 16.46 1.51 3.21
N VAL A 119 16.44 0.24 2.84
CA VAL A 119 15.31 -0.64 3.09
C VAL A 119 15.82 -1.98 3.59
N ASP A 120 15.17 -2.45 4.65
CA ASP A 120 15.32 -3.80 5.17
C ASP A 120 13.93 -4.39 5.42
N CYS A 121 13.80 -5.71 5.39
CA CYS A 121 12.53 -6.38 5.51
C CYS A 121 12.69 -7.73 6.19
N ILE A 122 11.91 -7.92 7.25
CA ILE A 122 11.66 -9.22 7.86
C ILE A 122 10.33 -9.73 7.32
N LEU A 123 10.31 -10.93 6.75
CA LEU A 123 9.12 -11.57 6.18
C LEU A 123 8.85 -12.92 6.85
N GLY A 124 7.61 -13.15 7.25
CA GLY A 124 7.09 -14.40 7.77
C GLY A 124 6.15 -15.05 6.75
N ILE A 125 6.41 -16.30 6.38
CA ILE A 125 5.59 -17.08 5.46
C ILE A 125 4.98 -18.24 6.23
N ASN A 126 3.64 -18.33 6.23
CA ASN A 126 2.94 -19.47 6.82
C ASN A 126 3.15 -20.72 5.96
N LYS A 127 3.56 -21.83 6.59
CA LYS A 127 3.76 -23.13 5.94
C LYS A 127 2.46 -23.86 5.63
N SER A 128 1.32 -23.35 6.09
CA SER A 128 -0.01 -23.84 5.74
C SER A 128 -0.69 -22.90 4.77
N ILE A 129 -1.10 -23.43 3.62
CA ILE A 129 -1.79 -22.69 2.56
C ILE A 129 -3.23 -23.22 2.47
N PRO A 130 -4.23 -22.45 2.92
CA PRO A 130 -5.62 -22.83 2.73
C PRO A 130 -6.00 -22.86 1.25
N VAL A 131 -6.82 -23.86 0.90
CA VAL A 131 -7.39 -24.08 -0.43
C VAL A 131 -8.89 -23.97 -0.33
N GLY A 132 -9.44 -22.99 -1.03
CA GLY A 132 -10.88 -22.74 -1.12
C GLY A 132 -11.45 -23.04 -2.50
N GLN A 133 -12.77 -22.91 -2.62
CA GLN A 133 -13.47 -23.10 -3.89
C GLN A 133 -13.47 -21.81 -4.72
N LYS A 134 -13.67 -20.66 -4.07
CA LYS A 134 -13.75 -19.35 -4.74
C LYS A 134 -13.32 -18.21 -3.81
N LEU A 135 -13.05 -17.06 -4.42
CA LEU A 135 -12.82 -15.79 -3.74
C LEU A 135 -14.09 -14.94 -3.83
N GLU A 136 -14.71 -14.62 -2.69
CA GLU A 136 -15.82 -13.66 -2.61
C GLU A 136 -15.36 -12.41 -1.87
N GLY A 137 -15.15 -11.32 -2.61
CA GLY A 137 -14.52 -10.12 -2.08
C GLY A 137 -13.09 -10.43 -1.59
N GLU A 138 -12.91 -10.37 -0.27
CA GLU A 138 -11.63 -10.58 0.42
C GLU A 138 -11.59 -11.92 1.16
N ARG A 139 -12.65 -12.74 1.06
CA ARG A 139 -12.77 -14.00 1.79
C ARG A 139 -12.64 -15.19 0.86
N LEU A 140 -11.80 -16.13 1.27
CA LEU A 140 -11.72 -17.45 0.65
C LEU A 140 -12.89 -18.30 1.14
N VAL A 141 -13.79 -18.66 0.24
CA VAL A 141 -15.01 -19.43 0.55
C VAL A 141 -14.81 -20.90 0.25
N GLY A 142 -15.31 -21.76 1.14
CA GLY A 142 -15.16 -23.21 1.04
C GLY A 142 -13.74 -23.69 1.31
N ALA A 143 -13.02 -23.00 2.20
CA ALA A 143 -11.67 -23.37 2.61
C ALA A 143 -11.70 -24.61 3.52
N ASN A 144 -11.73 -25.79 2.90
CA ASN A 144 -11.91 -27.06 3.62
C ASN A 144 -10.63 -27.91 3.65
N LYS A 145 -9.58 -27.46 2.95
CA LYS A 145 -8.32 -28.16 2.80
C LYS A 145 -7.16 -27.20 3.04
N GLU A 146 -6.08 -27.69 3.66
CA GLU A 146 -4.82 -26.98 3.78
C GLU A 146 -3.71 -27.79 3.11
N ILE A 147 -2.78 -27.10 2.45
CA ILE A 147 -1.60 -27.70 1.83
C ILE A 147 -0.36 -27.20 2.54
N LYS A 148 0.52 -28.12 2.88
CA LYS A 148 1.76 -27.79 3.60
C LYS A 148 2.90 -27.51 2.61
N ILE A 149 3.71 -26.51 2.94
CA ILE A 149 4.99 -26.22 2.28
C ILE A 149 6.01 -27.27 2.75
N LYS A 150 6.65 -27.97 1.81
CA LYS A 150 7.71 -28.95 2.06
C LYS A 150 9.02 -28.24 2.40
N ASN A 151 9.43 -27.32 1.53
CA ASN A 151 10.61 -26.48 1.69
C ASN A 151 10.42 -25.16 0.93
N LEU A 152 11.31 -24.21 1.20
CA LEU A 152 11.34 -22.90 0.58
C LEU A 152 12.74 -22.67 0.01
N ASP A 153 12.83 -22.46 -1.30
CA ASP A 153 14.06 -22.06 -1.98
C ASP A 153 14.10 -20.54 -2.13
N ARG A 154 15.29 -19.95 -1.92
CA ARG A 154 15.48 -18.48 -1.82
C ARG A 154 16.11 -17.86 -3.06
N GLY A 155 16.03 -18.57 -4.18
CA GLY A 155 16.72 -18.24 -5.43
C GLY A 155 18.24 -18.40 -5.35
N SER A 156 18.92 -18.17 -6.48
CA SER A 156 20.38 -18.16 -6.57
C SER A 156 20.82 -16.93 -7.39
N PRO A 157 21.64 -16.00 -6.84
CA PRO A 157 22.08 -15.96 -5.44
C PRO A 157 20.94 -15.61 -4.48
N PRO A 158 20.97 -16.10 -3.22
CA PRO A 158 19.92 -15.82 -2.26
C PRO A 158 19.95 -14.35 -1.83
N ARG A 159 18.86 -13.63 -2.09
CA ARG A 159 18.64 -12.27 -1.53
C ARG A 159 17.95 -12.28 -0.16
N PHE A 160 17.48 -13.45 0.25
CA PHE A 160 16.85 -13.67 1.54
C PHE A 160 17.75 -14.53 2.44
N VAL A 161 18.03 -14.03 3.64
CA VAL A 161 18.68 -14.75 4.73
C VAL A 161 17.60 -15.47 5.55
N LEU A 162 17.83 -16.72 5.92
CA LEU A 162 16.91 -17.47 6.78
C LEU A 162 17.19 -17.11 8.24
N LEU A 163 16.23 -16.52 8.94
CA LEU A 163 16.36 -16.19 10.36
C LEU A 163 15.83 -17.30 11.25
N ARG A 164 14.64 -17.83 10.93
CA ARG A 164 13.98 -18.87 11.73
C ARG A 164 13.14 -19.78 10.83
N GLN A 165 13.08 -21.05 11.17
CA GLN A 165 12.14 -21.99 10.58
C GLN A 165 11.58 -22.91 11.65
N ASP A 166 10.26 -22.97 11.75
CA ASP A 166 9.55 -23.93 12.59
C ASP A 166 8.51 -24.72 11.77
N GLU A 167 7.62 -25.46 12.43
CA GLU A 167 6.58 -26.25 11.75
C GLU A 167 5.48 -25.40 11.11
N LYS A 168 5.23 -24.19 11.64
CA LYS A 168 4.14 -23.30 11.25
C LYS A 168 4.57 -22.23 10.26
N GLU A 169 5.80 -21.73 10.37
CA GLU A 169 6.27 -20.61 9.55
C GLU A 169 7.77 -20.65 9.21
N VAL A 170 8.13 -19.82 8.23
CA VAL A 170 9.50 -19.49 7.85
C VAL A 170 9.67 -17.98 7.97
N ILE A 171 10.69 -17.53 8.69
CA ILE A 171 11.07 -16.12 8.81
C ILE A 171 12.35 -15.88 8.02
N LEU A 172 12.29 -14.98 7.05
CA LEU A 172 13.43 -14.53 6.26
C LEU A 172 13.69 -13.04 6.47
N GLU A 173 14.91 -12.62 6.20
CA GLU A 173 15.34 -11.23 6.16
C GLU A 173 15.91 -10.92 4.78
N THR A 174 15.63 -9.75 4.22
CA THR A 174 16.31 -9.30 3.01
C THR A 174 17.74 -8.90 3.32
N SER A 175 18.71 -9.29 2.49
CA SER A 175 20.05 -8.72 2.59
C SER A 175 19.96 -7.19 2.46
N ARG A 176 20.42 -6.46 3.47
CA ARG A 176 20.38 -4.98 3.51
C ARG A 176 20.89 -4.39 2.20
N ILE A 177 20.04 -3.63 1.51
CA ILE A 177 20.40 -3.01 0.23
C ILE A 177 20.82 -1.57 0.51
N ALA A 178 22.06 -1.19 0.17
CA ALA A 178 22.58 0.17 0.29
C ALA A 178 23.70 0.43 -0.75
N PRO A 179 23.75 1.61 -1.42
CA PRO A 179 22.74 2.67 -1.40
C PRO A 179 21.50 2.21 -2.17
N PHE A 180 20.34 2.27 -1.50
CA PHE A 180 19.07 1.92 -2.10
C PHE A 180 18.36 3.22 -2.45
N GLN A 181 17.91 3.37 -3.69
CA GLN A 181 16.96 4.42 -4.00
C GLN A 181 15.69 3.72 -4.44
N THR A 182 14.67 3.71 -3.58
CA THR A 182 13.30 3.60 -4.10
C THR A 182 12.88 4.98 -4.54
N PRO A 183 12.92 5.32 -5.84
CA PRO A 183 12.66 6.67 -6.28
C PRO A 183 11.28 7.14 -5.81
N ILE A 184 11.18 8.42 -5.46
CA ILE A 184 9.89 9.11 -5.40
C ILE A 184 9.30 8.95 -6.79
N PHE A 185 8.08 8.45 -6.98
CA PHE A 185 7.15 8.95 -8.00
C PHE A 185 5.84 8.13 -7.92
N PRO A 186 4.69 8.73 -7.55
CA PRO A 186 3.41 8.02 -7.49
C PRO A 186 2.88 7.53 -8.86
N HIS A 187 3.66 7.61 -9.94
CA HIS A 187 3.20 7.42 -11.32
C HIS A 187 4.16 6.69 -12.28
N GLN A 188 5.32 6.22 -11.83
CA GLN A 188 6.20 5.36 -12.64
C GLN A 188 6.30 3.99 -11.99
N ASP A 189 6.20 2.92 -12.80
CA ASP A 189 6.23 1.53 -12.32
C ASP A 189 7.66 1.05 -11.98
N ILE A 190 8.43 1.93 -11.31
CA ILE A 190 9.78 1.61 -10.88
C ILE A 190 9.68 0.80 -9.60
N VAL A 191 10.09 -0.46 -9.70
CA VAL A 191 10.15 -1.38 -8.59
C VAL A 191 11.56 -1.89 -8.40
N THR A 192 11.90 -2.20 -7.15
CA THR A 192 13.20 -2.76 -6.83
C THR A 192 13.07 -4.19 -6.36
N LEU A 193 13.83 -5.12 -6.95
CA LEU A 193 13.79 -6.53 -6.60
C LEU A 193 14.21 -6.76 -5.13
N ALA A 194 13.27 -7.22 -4.30
CA ALA A 194 13.56 -7.70 -2.96
C ALA A 194 14.19 -9.10 -3.04
N GLY A 195 13.59 -9.98 -3.85
CA GLY A 195 14.13 -11.30 -4.12
C GLY A 195 13.10 -12.23 -4.74
N LYS A 196 13.49 -13.48 -4.92
CA LYS A 196 12.61 -14.54 -5.41
C LYS A 196 12.50 -15.64 -4.36
N ILE A 197 11.30 -16.17 -4.19
CA ILE A 197 11.04 -17.33 -3.35
C ILE A 197 10.33 -18.40 -4.16
N THR A 198 10.73 -19.66 -3.97
CA THR A 198 10.04 -20.81 -4.55
C THR A 198 9.54 -21.69 -3.41
N LEU A 199 8.22 -21.87 -3.35
CA LEU A 199 7.54 -22.69 -2.36
C LEU A 199 7.27 -24.05 -2.98
N ASN A 200 7.95 -25.11 -2.54
CA ASN A 200 7.61 -26.46 -2.97
C ASN A 200 6.61 -27.08 -1.99
N LEU A 201 5.56 -27.68 -2.53
CA LEU A 201 4.42 -28.14 -1.79
C LEU A 201 4.52 -29.64 -1.52
N LYS A 202 4.00 -30.09 -0.36
CA LYS A 202 3.95 -31.52 -0.03
C LYS A 202 2.96 -32.30 -0.90
N GLU A 203 1.93 -31.62 -1.38
CA GLU A 203 0.84 -32.23 -2.15
C GLU A 203 0.68 -31.52 -3.50
N ARG A 204 0.27 -32.29 -4.51
CA ARG A 204 -0.12 -31.75 -5.81
C ARG A 204 -1.47 -31.06 -5.69
N ILE A 205 -1.57 -29.86 -6.26
CA ILE A 205 -2.82 -29.10 -6.30
C ILE A 205 -3.52 -29.38 -7.61
N THR A 206 -4.63 -30.11 -7.52
CA THR A 206 -5.45 -30.46 -8.67
C THR A 206 -6.72 -29.66 -8.77
N GLU A 207 -7.08 -28.83 -7.79
CA GLU A 207 -8.33 -28.05 -7.77
C GLU A 207 -8.29 -26.92 -6.72
N GLY A 208 -9.16 -25.92 -6.88
CA GLY A 208 -9.36 -24.83 -5.93
C GLY A 208 -8.54 -23.55 -6.18
N VAL A 209 -8.69 -22.62 -5.23
CA VAL A 209 -8.02 -21.32 -5.15
C VAL A 209 -7.14 -21.32 -3.91
N LEU A 210 -5.87 -20.97 -4.05
CA LEU A 210 -4.93 -20.95 -2.93
C LEU A 210 -4.82 -19.56 -2.34
N CYS A 211 -4.58 -19.49 -1.04
CA CYS A 211 -4.39 -18.25 -0.32
C CYS A 211 -3.10 -18.33 0.49
N LEU A 212 -2.03 -17.73 -0.05
CA LEU A 212 -0.75 -17.61 0.64
C LEU A 212 -0.77 -16.36 1.52
N ARG A 213 -0.39 -16.52 2.80
CA ARG A 213 -0.31 -15.41 3.76
C ARG A 213 1.15 -15.13 4.09
N ILE A 214 1.53 -13.86 3.92
CA ILE A 214 2.87 -13.36 4.21
C ILE A 214 2.73 -12.14 5.13
N SER A 215 3.37 -12.19 6.29
CA SER A 215 3.53 -11.04 7.18
C SER A 215 4.88 -10.40 6.94
N MET A 216 4.96 -9.08 6.91
CA MET A 216 6.20 -8.35 6.65
C MET A 216 6.32 -7.16 7.59
N ILE A 217 7.54 -6.88 8.02
CA ILE A 217 7.92 -5.62 8.66
C ILE A 217 9.07 -5.06 7.83
N ILE A 218 8.83 -3.90 7.25
CA ILE A 218 9.76 -3.21 6.36
C ILE A 218 10.28 -1.98 7.09
N PHE A 219 11.59 -1.85 7.19
CA PHE A 219 12.28 -0.78 7.89
C PHE A 219 12.90 0.18 6.87
N THR A 220 12.75 1.48 7.09
CA THR A 220 13.44 2.54 6.35
C THR A 220 14.31 3.35 7.30
N GLU A 221 14.94 4.43 6.84
CA GLU A 221 15.68 5.34 7.70
C GLU A 221 14.81 6.17 8.67
N VAL A 222 13.50 6.29 8.43
CA VAL A 222 12.61 7.20 9.22
C VAL A 222 11.34 6.54 9.77
N ASN A 223 10.91 5.43 9.20
CA ASN A 223 9.70 4.73 9.62
C ASN A 223 9.76 3.22 9.35
N PHE A 224 8.77 2.50 9.86
CA PHE A 224 8.53 1.10 9.48
C PHE A 224 7.11 0.89 8.98
N THR A 225 6.97 -0.04 8.02
CA THR A 225 5.69 -0.53 7.51
C THR A 225 5.44 -1.93 8.04
N GLN A 226 4.32 -2.12 8.73
CA GLN A 226 3.74 -3.44 8.97
C GLN A 226 2.81 -3.78 7.81
N GLN A 227 3.06 -4.90 7.15
CA GLN A 227 2.28 -5.37 6.02
C GLN A 227 1.78 -6.79 6.27
N GLN A 228 0.46 -6.97 6.15
CA GLN A 228 -0.13 -8.29 5.98
C GLN A 228 -0.54 -8.45 4.52
N CYS A 229 0.06 -9.44 3.86
CA CYS A 229 -0.15 -9.72 2.45
C CYS A 229 -0.87 -11.05 2.29
N MET A 230 -1.98 -11.04 1.55
CA MET A 230 -2.69 -12.22 1.12
C MET A 230 -2.60 -12.33 -0.39
N ILE A 231 -1.90 -13.35 -0.87
CA ILE A 231 -1.75 -13.65 -2.30
C ILE A 231 -2.72 -14.78 -2.63
N VAL A 232 -3.76 -14.44 -3.40
CA VAL A 232 -4.77 -15.37 -3.89
C VAL A 232 -4.36 -15.86 -5.27
N ILE A 233 -4.16 -17.17 -5.42
CA ILE A 233 -3.62 -17.79 -6.64
C ILE A 233 -4.70 -18.64 -7.30
N PHE A 234 -4.99 -18.34 -8.55
CA PHE A 234 -5.96 -19.03 -9.38
C PHE A 234 -5.27 -20.09 -10.25
N ARG A 235 -6.02 -21.12 -10.66
CA ARG A 235 -5.48 -22.26 -11.44
C ARG A 235 -4.88 -21.85 -12.79
N ASN A 236 -5.36 -20.76 -13.38
CA ASN A 236 -4.83 -20.24 -14.63
C ASN A 236 -3.52 -19.45 -14.46
N GLY A 237 -2.87 -19.54 -13.29
CA GLY A 237 -1.64 -18.82 -12.97
C GLY A 237 -1.85 -17.33 -12.66
N LYS A 238 -3.07 -16.80 -12.83
CA LYS A 238 -3.37 -15.44 -12.38
C LYS A 238 -3.36 -15.41 -10.86
N PHE A 239 -3.01 -14.26 -10.29
CA PHE A 239 -3.10 -14.03 -8.86
C PHE A 239 -3.65 -12.64 -8.57
N LYS A 240 -4.12 -12.46 -7.33
CA LYS A 240 -4.47 -11.16 -6.77
C LYS A 240 -3.75 -11.01 -5.44
N GLN A 241 -3.25 -9.81 -5.18
CA GLN A 241 -2.64 -9.46 -3.91
C GLN A 241 -3.54 -8.49 -3.15
N PHE A 242 -3.90 -8.87 -1.92
CA PHE A 242 -4.57 -8.00 -0.97
C PHE A 242 -3.57 -7.61 0.13
N ASN A 243 -3.54 -6.33 0.48
CA ASN A 243 -2.61 -5.80 1.46
C ASN A 243 -3.35 -5.03 2.54
N ILE A 244 -2.92 -5.25 3.78
CA ILE A 244 -3.17 -4.37 4.91
C ILE A 244 -1.82 -3.76 5.26
N LEU A 245 -1.69 -2.44 5.07
CA LEU A 245 -0.49 -1.67 5.36
C LEU A 245 -0.75 -0.72 6.53
N GLU A 246 0.16 -0.72 7.48
CA GLU A 246 0.22 0.29 8.54
C GLU A 246 1.65 0.82 8.63
N VAL A 247 1.84 2.13 8.46
CA VAL A 247 3.15 2.77 8.57
C VAL A 247 3.21 3.60 9.83
N ARG A 248 4.31 3.44 10.58
CA ARG A 248 4.56 4.16 11.82
C ARG A 248 5.92 4.82 11.82
N ASP A 249 5.92 6.05 12.29
CA ASP A 249 7.12 6.85 12.51
C ASP A 249 7.90 6.32 13.73
N TYR A 250 9.23 6.18 13.63
CA TYR A 250 10.03 5.61 14.73
C TYR A 250 10.03 6.50 15.99
N LEU A 251 10.10 7.82 15.81
CA LEU A 251 10.28 8.77 16.91
C LEU A 251 9.02 8.90 17.75
N THR A 252 7.87 8.90 17.09
CA THR A 252 6.57 9.17 17.73
C THR A 252 5.73 7.91 17.92
N ASN A 253 6.08 6.80 17.25
CA ASN A 253 5.27 5.58 17.14
C ASN A 253 3.82 5.84 16.68
N ARG A 254 3.57 7.00 16.04
CA ARG A 254 2.25 7.36 15.53
C ARG A 254 2.06 6.76 14.14
N LYS A 255 0.83 6.29 13.89
CA LYS A 255 0.39 5.87 12.56
C LYS A 255 0.39 7.08 11.62
N ILE A 256 1.18 6.99 10.54
CA ILE A 256 1.29 8.04 9.51
C ILE A 256 0.56 7.66 8.22
N PHE A 257 0.39 6.37 7.95
CA PHE A 257 -0.32 5.87 6.79
C PHE A 257 -1.00 4.54 7.11
N GLU A 258 -2.16 4.32 6.50
CA GLU A 258 -2.93 3.09 6.57
C GLU A 258 -3.62 2.86 5.24
N MET A 259 -3.61 1.61 4.79
CA MET A 259 -4.32 1.23 3.58
C MET A 259 -4.70 -0.25 3.65
N GLU A 260 -5.91 -0.55 3.24
CA GLU A 260 -6.44 -1.89 3.12
C GLU A 260 -7.07 -2.04 1.74
N GLY A 261 -6.72 -3.09 1.01
CA GLY A 261 -7.30 -3.35 -0.30
C GLY A 261 -6.43 -4.15 -1.27
N PHE A 262 -7.03 -4.45 -2.42
CA PHE A 262 -6.28 -4.93 -3.59
C PHE A 262 -5.46 -3.77 -4.16
N LEU A 263 -4.14 -3.93 -4.14
CA LEU A 263 -3.25 -3.01 -4.83
C LEU A 263 -3.32 -3.31 -6.34
N ARG A 264 -3.58 -2.28 -7.13
CA ARG A 264 -3.61 -2.33 -8.60
C ARG A 264 -2.26 -1.96 -9.16
#